data_AF-A0A2A4DV29-F1
#
_entry.id   AF-A0A2A4DV29-F1
#
_cell.length_a   1.000
_cell.length_b   1.000
_cell.length_c   1.000
_cell.angle_alpha   90.00
_cell.angle_beta   90.00
_cell.angle_gamma   90.00
#
_symmetry.space_group_name_H-M   'P 1'
#
loop_
_entity.id
_entity.type
_entity.pdbx_description
1 polymer ?
#
loop_
_entity_poly.entity_id
_entity_poly.type
_entity_poly.pdbx_seq_one_letter_code
_entity_poly.pdbx_strand_id
1 'polypeptide(L)'
;MPEIKRKSHEIDIGKEEDIEIAGQRFRLYFQNRYTLLSLAVDLLTGIFYIFGSVALLTDIPDRYSTYCYLVGAIFLTARPILKIVRNVFIYDEKKKQKKSEKKNE
;
A
#
# COMPACT_ATOMS: atom_id res chain seq x y z
N MET A 1 43.77 -4.10 -13.83
CA MET A 1 42.47 -3.38 -13.91
C MET A 1 41.65 -3.80 -12.70
N PRO A 2 41.04 -2.88 -11.92
CA PRO A 2 40.25 -3.28 -10.76
C PRO A 2 38.94 -3.97 -11.19
N GLU A 3 38.62 -5.09 -10.53
CA GLU A 3 37.42 -5.88 -10.80
C GLU A 3 36.18 -5.16 -10.28
N ILE A 4 35.38 -4.61 -11.20
CA ILE A 4 34.12 -3.94 -10.88
C ILE A 4 33.07 -5.01 -10.57
N LYS A 5 32.78 -5.25 -9.29
CA LYS A 5 31.65 -6.10 -8.85
C LYS A 5 30.33 -5.39 -9.15
N ARG A 6 29.79 -5.61 -10.34
CA ARG A 6 28.41 -5.23 -10.69
C ARG A 6 27.46 -6.21 -10.01
N LYS A 7 26.80 -5.81 -8.92
CA LYS A 7 25.59 -6.52 -8.46
C LYS A 7 24.52 -6.30 -9.54
N SER A 8 24.32 -7.29 -10.40
CA SER A 8 23.13 -7.36 -11.24
C SER A 8 21.94 -7.55 -10.31
N HIS A 9 21.18 -6.49 -10.10
CA HIS A 9 19.82 -6.65 -9.62
C HIS A 9 19.09 -7.35 -10.77
N GLU A 10 18.78 -8.64 -10.59
CA GLU A 10 17.88 -9.35 -11.50
C GLU A 10 16.51 -8.72 -11.30
N ILE A 11 16.21 -7.74 -12.15
CA ILE A 11 14.88 -7.18 -12.30
C ILE A 11 14.11 -8.27 -13.04
N ASP A 12 13.41 -9.11 -12.28
CA ASP A 12 12.59 -10.18 -12.82
C ASP A 12 11.46 -9.57 -13.65
N ILE A 13 11.42 -9.91 -14.94
CA ILE A 13 10.71 -9.19 -16.02
C ILE A 13 9.21 -9.60 -16.05
N GLY A 14 8.63 -9.90 -14.89
CA GLY A 14 7.24 -10.30 -14.68
C GLY A 14 6.35 -9.13 -14.27
N LYS A 15 6.30 -8.08 -15.11
CA LYS A 15 5.39 -6.91 -15.09
C LYS A 15 4.19 -6.96 -14.11
N GLU A 16 4.25 -6.16 -13.04
CA GLU A 16 3.12 -5.35 -12.55
C GLU A 16 3.64 -4.06 -11.89
N GLU A 17 3.91 -3.07 -12.75
CA GLU A 17 3.93 -1.61 -12.49
C GLU A 17 4.69 -1.10 -11.25
N ASP A 18 6.02 -0.97 -11.39
CA ASP A 18 6.87 -0.20 -10.49
C ASP A 18 6.67 1.31 -10.72
N ILE A 19 5.86 1.97 -9.90
CA ILE A 19 5.86 3.43 -9.81
C ILE A 19 6.89 3.84 -8.77
N GLU A 20 8.10 4.20 -9.21
CA GLU A 20 9.14 4.75 -8.36
C GLU A 20 8.86 6.24 -8.08
N ILE A 21 8.31 6.57 -6.91
CA ILE A 21 8.27 7.96 -6.43
C ILE A 21 9.57 8.19 -5.64
N ALA A 22 10.60 8.67 -6.33
CA ALA A 22 11.87 9.04 -5.72
C ALA A 22 11.78 10.41 -5.05
N GLY A 23 11.52 10.43 -3.74
CA GLY A 23 11.81 11.60 -2.90
C GLY A 23 13.28 11.60 -2.47
N GLN A 24 13.91 12.77 -2.38
CA GLN A 24 15.36 12.95 -2.11
C GLN A 24 15.87 12.25 -0.82
N ARG A 25 14.98 11.83 0.10
CA ARG A 25 15.32 11.16 1.37
C ARG A 25 14.62 9.82 1.62
N PHE A 26 13.65 9.44 0.80
CA PHE A 26 12.88 8.19 0.98
C PHE A 26 12.70 7.48 -0.37
N ARG A 27 13.17 6.23 -0.44
CA ARG A 27 12.94 5.35 -1.58
C ARG A 27 11.73 4.47 -1.27
N LEU A 28 10.59 4.79 -1.87
CA LEU A 28 9.38 4.00 -1.74
C LEU A 28 9.31 3.03 -2.93
N TYR A 29 9.50 1.74 -2.66
CA TYR A 29 9.38 0.66 -3.64
C TYR A 29 7.91 0.20 -3.68
N PHE A 30 7.16 0.63 -4.68
CA PHE A 30 5.73 0.30 -4.82
C PHE A 30 5.53 -0.85 -5.81
N GLN A 31 5.65 -2.08 -5.32
CA GLN A 31 5.53 -3.31 -6.13
C GLN A 31 4.07 -3.69 -6.48
N ASN A 32 3.08 -2.83 -6.20
CA ASN A 32 1.68 -3.19 -6.37
C ASN A 32 0.76 -1.97 -6.22
N ARG A 33 -0.21 -1.76 -7.14
CA ARG A 33 -1.31 -0.79 -7.00
C ARG A 33 -1.99 -0.90 -5.63
N TYR A 34 -2.07 -2.13 -5.13
CA TYR A 34 -2.59 -2.44 -3.81
C TYR A 34 -1.76 -1.80 -2.67
N THR A 35 -0.43 -1.80 -2.76
CA THR A 35 0.46 -1.27 -1.72
C THR A 35 0.28 0.24 -1.60
N LEU A 36 0.19 0.95 -2.74
CA LEU A 36 -0.17 2.37 -2.80
C LEU A 36 -1.54 2.62 -2.16
N LEU A 37 -2.55 1.83 -2.51
CA LEU A 37 -3.90 1.99 -1.96
C LEU A 37 -3.94 1.75 -0.44
N SER A 38 -3.21 0.74 0.05
CA SER A 38 -3.12 0.46 1.49
C SER A 38 -2.44 1.60 2.26
N LEU A 39 -1.36 2.16 1.71
CA LEU A 39 -0.68 3.33 2.29
C LEU A 39 -1.54 4.59 2.26
N ALA A 40 -2.30 4.80 1.17
CA ALA A 40 -3.23 5.92 1.07
C ALA A 40 -4.33 5.83 2.14
N VAL A 41 -4.90 4.64 2.35
CA VAL A 41 -5.90 4.40 3.40
C VAL A 41 -5.32 4.66 4.79
N ASP A 42 -4.08 4.26 5.04
CA ASP A 42 -3.40 4.51 6.32
C ASP A 42 -3.15 5.99 6.57
N LEU A 43 -2.71 6.70 5.53
CA LEU A 43 -2.49 8.13 5.58
C LEU A 43 -3.80 8.87 5.82
N LEU A 44 -4.86 8.53 5.08
CA LEU A 44 -6.21 9.09 5.26
C LEU A 44 -6.72 8.84 6.69
N THR A 45 -6.57 7.62 7.20
CA THR A 45 -6.92 7.26 8.58
C THR A 45 -6.26 8.23 9.55
N GLY A 46 -4.94 8.39 9.45
CA GLY A 46 -4.17 9.31 10.30
C GLY A 46 -4.68 10.75 10.19
N ILE A 47 -4.90 11.24 8.97
CA ILE A 47 -5.41 12.59 8.70
C ILE A 47 -6.76 12.82 9.40
N PHE A 48 -7.71 11.90 9.27
CA PHE A 48 -9.02 12.02 9.89
C PHE A 48 -8.96 11.99 11.42
N TYR A 49 -8.11 11.15 12.01
CA TYR A 49 -7.91 11.15 13.46
C TYR A 49 -7.23 12.43 13.96
N ILE A 50 -6.29 12.99 13.21
CA ILE A 50 -5.64 14.26 13.56
C ILE A 50 -6.67 15.38 13.49
N PHE A 51 -7.44 15.49 12.41
CA PHE A 51 -8.48 16.52 12.30
C PHE A 51 -9.59 16.37 13.33
N GLY A 52 -10.03 15.14 13.61
CA GLY A 52 -10.98 14.88 14.69
C GLY A 52 -10.46 15.34 16.05
N SER A 53 -9.16 15.12 16.31
CA SER A 53 -8.51 15.57 17.54
C SER A 53 -8.36 17.09 17.61
N VAL A 54 -7.96 17.74 16.51
CA VAL A 54 -7.88 19.20 16.45
C VAL A 54 -9.26 19.84 16.64
N ALA A 55 -10.29 19.29 16.00
CA ALA A 55 -11.66 19.75 16.18
C ALA A 55 -12.13 19.59 17.63
N LEU A 56 -11.77 18.48 18.29
CA LEU A 56 -12.09 18.25 19.72
C LEU A 56 -11.34 19.20 20.67
N LEU A 57 -10.12 19.63 20.30
CA LEU A 57 -9.31 20.54 21.12
C LEU A 57 -9.68 22.02 20.95
N THR A 58 -10.55 22.35 20.00
CA THR A 58 -10.97 23.72 19.68
C THR A 58 -12.44 23.92 20.02
N ASP A 59 -12.94 25.16 19.99
CA ASP A 59 -14.38 25.46 20.19
C ASP A 59 -15.29 24.99 19.03
N ILE A 60 -14.82 24.07 18.18
CA ILE A 60 -15.61 23.47 17.11
C ILE A 60 -16.60 22.48 17.74
N PRO A 61 -17.87 22.45 17.28
CA PRO A 61 -18.84 21.50 17.82
C PRO A 61 -18.39 20.03 17.70
N ASP A 62 -18.48 19.28 18.80
CA ASP A 62 -18.01 17.88 18.94
C ASP A 62 -18.52 16.91 17.86
N ARG A 63 -19.65 17.23 17.24
CA ARG A 63 -20.21 16.46 16.12
C ARG A 63 -19.21 16.33 14.97
N TYR A 64 -18.44 17.38 14.68
CA TYR A 64 -17.45 17.36 13.58
C TYR A 64 -16.28 16.43 13.91
N SER A 65 -15.81 16.48 15.15
CA SER A 65 -14.79 15.57 15.69
C SER A 65 -15.26 14.11 15.59
N THR A 66 -16.51 13.88 16.00
CA THR A 66 -17.14 12.54 15.96
C THR A 66 -17.24 12.00 14.54
N TYR A 67 -17.66 12.82 13.57
CA TYR A 67 -17.69 12.41 12.17
C TYR A 67 -16.30 12.12 11.61
N CYS A 68 -15.29 12.93 11.94
CA CYS A 68 -13.92 12.69 11.52
C CYS A 68 -13.39 11.36 12.09
N TYR A 69 -13.61 11.09 13.37
CA TYR A 69 -13.21 9.82 13.99
C TYR A 69 -13.96 8.62 13.40
N LEU A 70 -15.25 8.76 13.11
CA LEU A 70 -16.03 7.70 12.48
C LEU A 70 -15.47 7.35 11.09
N VAL A 71 -15.20 8.36 10.27
CA VAL A 71 -14.59 8.16 8.94
C VAL A 71 -13.19 7.56 9.05
N GLY A 72 -12.37 8.04 9.98
CA GLY A 72 -11.07 7.46 10.29
C GLY A 72 -11.16 5.99 10.69
N ALA A 73 -12.12 5.62 11.55
CA ALA A 73 -12.35 4.24 11.95
C ALA A 73 -12.79 3.35 10.77
N ILE A 74 -13.62 3.85 9.86
CA ILE A 74 -13.99 3.13 8.64
C ILE A 74 -12.74 2.85 7.79
N PHE A 75 -11.87 3.84 7.56
CA PHE A 75 -10.62 3.62 6.84
C PHE A 75 -9.68 2.66 7.56
N LEU A 76 -9.61 2.72 8.89
CA LEU A 76 -8.85 1.76 9.70
C LEU A 76 -9.33 0.31 9.45
N THR A 77 -10.65 0.09 9.34
CA THR A 77 -11.23 -1.22 9.02
C THR A 77 -11.04 -1.63 7.56
N ALA A 78 -10.82 -0.68 6.64
CA ALA A 78 -10.51 -0.99 5.24
C ALA A 78 -9.13 -1.66 5.09
N ARG A 79 -8.16 -1.36 5.97
CA ARG A 79 -6.82 -1.98 5.95
C ARG A 79 -6.84 -3.52 5.95
N PRO A 80 -7.50 -4.22 6.90
CA PRO A 80 -7.56 -5.68 6.87
C PRO A 80 -8.32 -6.23 5.66
N ILE A 81 -9.39 -5.55 5.20
CA ILE A 81 -10.13 -5.94 3.99
C ILE A 81 -9.20 -5.93 2.78
N LEU A 82 -8.48 -4.84 2.60
CA LEU A 82 -7.45 -4.72 1.59
C LEU A 82 -6.48 -5.91 1.73
N LYS A 83 -5.98 -6.21 2.94
CA LYS A 83 -4.95 -7.25 3.15
C LYS A 83 -5.45 -8.64 2.73
N ILE A 84 -6.73 -8.92 2.97
CA ILE A 84 -7.40 -10.14 2.52
C ILE A 84 -7.47 -10.17 1.00
N VAL A 85 -7.94 -9.09 0.36
CA VAL A 85 -8.03 -8.99 -1.11
C VAL A 85 -6.67 -9.25 -1.75
N ARG A 86 -5.59 -8.60 -1.28
CA ARG A 86 -4.23 -8.86 -1.78
C ARG A 86 -3.87 -10.34 -1.69
N ASN A 87 -4.08 -10.96 -0.53
CA ASN A 87 -3.68 -12.37 -0.33
C ASN A 87 -4.49 -13.32 -1.22
N VAL A 88 -5.78 -13.04 -1.47
CA VAL A 88 -6.64 -13.85 -2.35
C VAL A 88 -6.24 -13.68 -3.82
N PHE A 89 -6.02 -12.46 -4.29
CA PHE A 89 -5.59 -12.20 -5.68
C PHE A 89 -4.19 -12.78 -5.96
N ILE A 90 -3.24 -12.61 -5.04
CA ILE A 90 -1.89 -13.22 -5.17
C ILE A 90 -1.98 -14.75 -5.27
N TYR A 91 -2.91 -15.39 -4.56
CA TYR A 91 -3.07 -16.84 -4.62
C TYR A 91 -3.56 -17.30 -5.99
N ASP A 92 -4.46 -16.55 -6.62
CA ASP A 92 -5.00 -16.90 -7.95
C ASP A 92 -3.96 -16.71 -9.06
N GLU A 93 -3.16 -15.65 -9.02
CA GLU A 93 -2.11 -15.41 -10.01
C GLU A 93 -0.94 -16.38 -9.91
N LYS A 94 -0.45 -16.65 -8.69
CA LYS A 94 0.59 -17.67 -8.48
C LYS A 94 0.15 -19.07 -8.93
N LYS A 95 -1.15 -19.37 -8.81
CA LYS A 95 -1.73 -20.63 -9.28
C LYS A 95 -1.83 -20.69 -10.81
N LYS A 96 -2.04 -19.55 -11.49
CA LYS A 96 -2.00 -19.45 -12.96
C LYS A 96 -0.58 -19.61 -13.50
N GLN A 97 0.43 -18.94 -12.93
CA GLN A 97 1.83 -19.08 -13.35
C GLN A 97 2.36 -20.52 -13.23
N LYS A 98 2.10 -21.21 -12.11
CA LYS A 98 2.47 -22.62 -11.93
C LYS A 98 1.77 -23.58 -12.90
N LYS A 99 0.58 -23.22 -13.41
CA LYS A 99 -0.15 -24.02 -14.40
C LYS A 99 0.39 -23.82 -15.82
N SER A 100 0.90 -22.64 -16.15
CA SER A 100 1.54 -22.38 -17.46
C SER A 100 2.91 -23.03 -17.56
N GLU A 101 3.70 -23.07 -16.49
CA GLU A 101 5.02 -23.72 -16.49
C GLU A 101 4.90 -25.25 -16.68
N LYS A 102 3.97 -25.90 -15.97
CA LYS A 102 3.69 -27.34 -16.11
C LYS A 102 3.07 -27.78 -17.44
N LYS A 103 2.60 -26.84 -18.26
CA LYS A 103 2.04 -27.15 -19.59
C LYS A 103 3.09 -27.06 -20.70
N ASN A 104 4.26 -26.50 -20.38
CA ASN A 104 5.38 -26.29 -21.30
C ASN A 104 6.55 -27.25 -21.04
N GLU A 105 6.44 -28.13 -20.03
CA GLU A 105 7.26 -29.35 -19.83
C GLU A 105 6.51 -30.57 -20.38
#